data_AF-A0A7C4A6E8-F1
#
_entry.id   AF-A0A7C4A6E8-F1
#
_cell.length_a   1.000
_cell.length_b   1.000
_cell.length_c   1.000
_cell.angle_alpha   90.00
_cell.angle_beta   90.00
_cell.angle_gamma   90.00
#
_symmetry.space_group_name_H-M   'P 1'
#
loop_
_entity.id
_entity.type
_entity.pdbx_description
1 polymer ?
#
loop_
_entity_poly.entity_id
_entity_poly.type
_entity_poly.pdbx_seq_one_letter_code
_entity_poly.pdbx_strand_id
1 'polypeptide(L)' 'VTKFNPYGAFVQITPSIQGLCHISEFGSKSKMESILKINQTYKFQILTFDPHNHRLTLKLVEEEK' A
#
# COMPACT_ATOMS: atom_id res chain seq x y z
N VAL A 1 3.88 -5.87 -2.63
CA VAL A 1 4.39 -4.48 -2.76
C VAL A 1 5.37 -4.43 -3.91
N THR A 2 5.21 -3.49 -4.84
CA THR A 2 6.06 -3.40 -6.05
C THR A 2 7.05 -2.24 -6.01
N LYS A 3 6.71 -1.12 -5.36
CA LYS A 3 7.58 0.06 -5.30
C LYS A 3 7.37 0.86 -4.02
N PHE A 4 8.44 1.45 -3.50
CA PHE A 4 8.37 2.42 -2.39
C PHE A 4 8.60 3.83 -2.89
N ASN A 5 7.81 4.76 -2.39
CA ASN A 5 7.94 6.20 -2.57
C ASN A 5 8.08 6.86 -1.19
N PRO A 6 8.66 8.07 -1.11
CA PRO A 6 8.78 8.79 0.16
C PRO A 6 7.43 9.12 0.83
N TYR A 7 6.34 9.13 0.06
CA TYR A 7 4.98 9.40 0.54
C TYR A 7 4.13 8.15 0.78
N GLY A 8 4.62 6.96 0.40
CA GLY A 8 3.79 5.76 0.42
C GLY A 8 4.41 4.52 -0.23
N ALA A 9 3.72 3.40 -0.12
CA ALA A 9 4.07 2.15 -0.80
C ALA A 9 3.06 1.85 -1.92
N PHE A 10 3.57 1.57 -3.12
CA PHE A 10 2.76 1.09 -4.23
C PHE A 10 2.59 -0.42 -4.15
N VAL A 11 1.35 -0.85 -4.27
CA VAL A 11 0.93 -2.25 -4.26
C VAL A 11 0.18 -2.51 -5.54
N GLN A 12 0.73 -3.38 -6.38
CA GLN A 12 0.03 -3.86 -7.55
C GLN A 12 -0.91 -4.99 -7.14
N ILE A 13 -2.20 -4.83 -7.46
CA ILE A 13 -3.24 -5.82 -7.15
C ILE A 13 -3.57 -6.62 -8.41
N THR A 14 -3.72 -5.92 -9.53
CA THR A 14 -3.93 -6.50 -10.87
C THR A 14 -3.04 -5.77 -11.89
N PRO A 15 -2.79 -6.34 -13.08
CA PRO A 15 -1.96 -5.69 -14.11
C PRO A 15 -2.46 -4.29 -14.51
N SER A 16 -3.76 -4.04 -14.39
CA SER A 16 -4.38 -2.76 -14.78
C SER A 16 -4.67 -1.82 -13.61
N ILE A 17 -4.53 -2.27 -12.36
CA ILE A 17 -4.91 -1.50 -11.18
C ILE A 17 -3.77 -1.50 -10.15
N GLN A 18 -3.38 -0.29 -9.77
CA GLN A 18 -2.36 -0.04 -8.76
C GLN A 18 -2.99 0.65 -7.56
N GLY A 19 -2.64 0.14 -6.37
CA GLY A 19 -3.00 0.75 -5.11
C GLY A 19 -1.82 1.50 -4.49
N LEU A 20 -2.13 2.60 -3.81
CA LEU A 20 -1.19 3.38 -3.04
C LEU A 20 -1.54 3.29 -1.56
N CYS A 21 -0.58 2.85 -0.76
CA CYS A 21 -0.67 2.85 0.69
C CYS A 21 0.06 4.07 1.25
N HIS A 22 -0.65 4.90 2.01
CA HIS A 22 -0.10 6.14 2.53
C HIS A 22 0.91 5.89 3.66
N ILE A 23 1.98 6.69 3.72
CA ILE A 23 2.95 6.64 4.84
C ILE A 23 2.32 6.95 6.20
N SER A 24 1.20 7.68 6.20
CA SER A 24 0.42 8.01 7.39
C SER A 24 -0.02 6.77 8.18
N GLU A 25 -0.22 5.62 7.52
CA GLU A 25 -0.57 4.36 8.19
C GLU A 25 0.57 3.78 9.03
N PHE A 26 1.82 4.04 8.64
CA PHE A 26 2.99 3.48 9.30
C PHE A 26 3.61 4.48 10.29
N GLY A 27 3.17 5.74 10.25
CA GLY A 27 3.69 6.86 11.03
C GLY A 27 5.08 7.34 10.64
N SER A 28 5.92 6.54 9.98
CA SER A 28 7.27 6.93 9.58
C SER A 28 7.80 6.09 8.41
N LYS A 29 8.68 6.70 7.59
CA LYS A 29 9.25 6.04 6.40
C LYS A 29 10.09 4.82 6.78
N SER A 30 10.96 4.92 7.79
CA SER A 30 11.75 3.78 8.27
C SER A 30 10.90 2.63 8.81
N LYS A 31 9.77 2.92 9.47
CA LYS A 31 8.84 1.88 9.93
C LYS A 31 8.16 1.22 8.74
N MET A 32 7.69 1.99 7.78
CA MET A 32 7.12 1.46 6.54
C MET A 32 8.12 0.54 5.82
N GLU A 33 9.36 0.96 5.61
CA GLU A 33 10.39 0.16 4.93
C GLU A 33 10.80 -1.09 5.71
N SER A 34 10.70 -1.09 7.05
CA SER A 34 10.92 -2.29 7.87
C SER A 34 9.74 -3.26 7.84
N ILE A 35 8.50 -2.73 7.87
CA ILE A 35 7.28 -3.54 7.93
C ILE A 35 6.94 -4.10 6.55
N LEU A 36 6.96 -3.25 5.52
CA LEU A 36 6.73 -3.62 4.13
C LEU A 36 8.06 -3.96 3.45
N LYS A 37 8.12 -5.12 2.80
CA LYS A 37 9.20 -5.46 1.88
C LYS A 37 8.74 -5.48 0.44
N ILE A 38 9.63 -5.06 -0.47
CA ILE A 38 9.45 -5.20 -1.92
C ILE A 38 9.29 -6.70 -2.23
N ASN A 39 8.41 -7.05 -3.15
CA ASN A 39 8.06 -8.42 -3.54
C ASN A 39 7.39 -9.26 -2.44
N GLN A 40 7.00 -8.66 -1.31
CA GLN A 40 6.22 -9.36 -0.28
C GLN A 40 4.73 -9.00 -0.38
N THR A 41 3.90 -9.99 -0.07
CA THR A 41 2.43 -9.89 -0.05
C THR A 41 1.96 -9.59 1.37
N TYR A 42 1.06 -8.61 1.49
CA TYR A 42 0.41 -8.24 2.74
C TYR A 42 -1.08 -8.06 2.47
N LYS A 43 -1.88 -8.14 3.52
CA LYS A 43 -3.30 -7.78 3.42
C LYS A 43 -3.45 -6.28 3.55
N PHE A 44 -4.09 -5.71 2.55
CA PHE A 44 -4.46 -4.30 2.53
C PHE A 44 -5.97 -4.20 2.40
N GLN A 45 -6.56 -3.22 3.06
CA GLN A 45 -7.96 -2.87 2.90
C GLN A 45 -8.09 -1.67 1.97
N ILE A 46 -9.04 -1.75 1.05
CA ILE A 46 -9.36 -0.66 0.13
C ILE A 46 -10.15 0.38 0.90
N LEU A 47 -9.61 1.59 1.01
CA LEU A 47 -10.31 2.74 1.60
C LEU A 47 -11.12 3.49 0.56
N THR A 48 -10.55 3.66 -0.62
CA THR A 48 -11.16 4.44 -1.69
C THR A 48 -10.79 3.82 -3.02
N PHE A 49 -11.77 3.74 -3.91
CA PHE A 49 -11.60 3.27 -5.27
C PHE A 49 -11.99 4.38 -6.22
N ASP A 50 -11.05 4.80 -7.06
CA ASP A 50 -11.28 5.77 -8.12
C ASP A 50 -11.26 5.04 -9.48
N PRO A 51 -12.44 4.72 -10.04
CA PRO A 51 -12.54 4.00 -11.31
C PRO A 51 -12.09 4.84 -12.51
N HIS A 52 -12.12 6.17 -12.41
CA HIS A 52 -11.70 7.06 -13.50
C HIS A 52 -10.18 7.03 -13.70
N ASN A 53 -9.42 6.99 -12.61
CA ASN A 53 -7.96 6.99 -12.65
C ASN A 53 -7.34 5.59 -12.47
N HIS A 54 -8.17 4.56 -12.30
CA HIS A 54 -7.72 3.18 -11.98
C HIS A 54 -6.79 3.15 -10.75
N ARG A 55 -7.06 4.04 -9.78
CA ARG A 55 -6.26 4.20 -8.57
C ARG A 55 -7.05 3.75 -7.36
N LEU A 56 -6.38 2.99 -6.50
CA LEU A 56 -6.92 2.54 -5.23
C LEU A 56 -6.10 3.17 -4.11
N THR A 57 -6.78 3.69 -3.08
CA THR A 57 -6.13 4.01 -1.82
C THR A 57 -6.25 2.81 -0.91
N LEU A 58 -5.11 2.34 -0.43
CA LEU A 58 -4.97 1.15 0.39
C LEU A 58 -4.54 1.51 1.82
N LYS A 59 -5.11 0.80 2.77
CA LYS A 59 -4.71 0.80 4.19
C LYS A 59 -4.00 -0.50 4.52
N LEU A 60 -2.92 -0.45 5.26
CA LEU A 60 -2.36 -1.68 5.83
C LEU A 60 -3.35 -2.19 6.89
N VAL A 61 -3.78 -3.44 6.77
CA VAL A 61 -4.46 -4.11 7.87
C VAL A 61 -3.42 -4.99 8.52
N GLU A 62 -2.90 -4.54 9.67
CA GLU A 62 -2.21 -5.46 10.56
C GLU A 62 -3.23 -6.49 11.02
N GLU A 63 -2.93 -7.75 10.75
CA GLU A 63 -3.69 -8.87 11.26
C GLU A 63 -3.35 -8.94 12.75
N GLU A 64 -4.13 -8.26 13.59
CA GLU A 64 -4.14 -8.51 15.03
C GLU A 64 -4.48 -9.99 15.20
N LYS A 65 -3.47 -10.75 15.63
CA LYS A 65 -3.56 -12.19 15.85
C LYS A 65 -4.07 -12.48 17.25
#